data_AF-A0A2N6NJT9-F1
#
_entry.id   AF-A0A2N6NJT9-F1
#
_cell.length_a   1.000
_cell.length_b   1.000
_cell.length_c   1.000
_cell.angle_alpha   90.00
_cell.angle_beta   90.00
_cell.angle_gamma   90.00
#
_symmetry.space_group_name_H-M   'P 1'
#
loop_
_entity.id
_entity.type
_entity.pdbx_description
1 polymer ?
#
loop_
_entity_poly.entity_id
_entity_poly.type
_entity_poly.pdbx_seq_one_letter_code
_entity_poly.pdbx_strand_id
1 'polypeptide(L)'
;MSQQSSRMSCGYTSHVGSPSSTIETFPSVPLNPSDSSVRKTRKRQATANTWAHAREPQDAEPARCPRKDEKIYYCMHCRDPTYSTTVLTTFRRHLLKPHGIELSAPDHPIKRQRDNLIQDAFAKAGEVNASKQSARQEAALRAAVNRKAALEALIQLVTVRNLSCNCSSWPELHALICAVNYTAQDLISLSHGSIQKLVSNSYCVHKEGDQRQARQ
;
A
#
# COMPACT_ATOMS: atom_id res chain seq x y z
N MET A 1 -48.83 41.99 -50.37
CA MET A 1 -49.69 42.94 -49.64
C MET A 1 -49.79 42.46 -48.19
N SER A 2 -49.81 43.40 -47.24
CA SER A 2 -49.72 43.28 -45.76
C SER A 2 -48.26 43.24 -45.24
N GLN A 3 -47.69 44.35 -44.70
CA GLN A 3 -47.95 45.06 -43.41
C GLN A 3 -47.76 44.11 -42.21
N GLN A 4 -47.10 44.39 -41.09
CA GLN A 4 -46.51 45.55 -40.38
C GLN A 4 -45.55 44.94 -39.31
N SER A 5 -44.35 45.47 -39.05
CA SER A 5 -43.96 46.40 -37.97
C SER A 5 -44.41 46.05 -36.52
N SER A 6 -43.46 45.69 -35.63
CA SER A 6 -43.14 46.40 -34.35
C SER A 6 -42.60 45.51 -33.20
N ARG A 7 -41.34 45.82 -32.81
CA ARG A 7 -40.83 46.22 -31.48
C ARG A 7 -40.82 45.28 -30.24
N MET A 8 -39.63 45.33 -29.59
CA MET A 8 -39.30 45.24 -28.15
C MET A 8 -39.35 43.82 -27.54
N SER A 9 -38.54 43.39 -26.57
CA SER A 9 -37.32 43.86 -25.88
C SER A 9 -36.94 42.74 -24.88
N CYS A 10 -35.63 42.55 -24.66
CA CYS A 10 -34.96 41.97 -23.47
C CYS A 10 -35.34 40.59 -22.90
N GLY A 11 -34.30 39.80 -22.63
CA GLY A 11 -34.36 38.63 -21.73
C GLY A 11 -33.24 37.63 -22.05
N TYR A 12 -31.98 37.99 -21.83
CA TYR A 12 -31.13 37.50 -20.73
C TYR A 12 -30.50 36.12 -20.95
N THR A 13 -29.17 36.12 -20.76
CA THR A 13 -28.25 35.01 -20.42
C THR A 13 -27.84 34.01 -21.51
N SER A 14 -26.68 34.31 -22.10
CA SER A 14 -25.41 33.54 -22.09
C SER A 14 -25.48 32.20 -21.35
N HIS A 15 -24.81 31.09 -21.73
CA HIS A 15 -23.38 30.99 -22.03
C HIS A 15 -23.02 29.60 -22.63
N VAL A 16 -22.40 29.62 -23.81
CA VAL A 16 -21.27 28.80 -24.30
C VAL A 16 -20.38 28.29 -23.14
N GLY A 17 -19.83 27.08 -23.08
CA GLY A 17 -19.17 26.27 -24.11
C GLY A 17 -17.71 26.05 -23.70
N SER A 18 -17.33 24.78 -23.46
CA SER A 18 -15.97 24.22 -23.27
C SER A 18 -15.11 24.67 -22.07
N PRO A 19 -14.55 23.73 -21.29
CA PRO A 19 -13.30 23.94 -20.58
C PRO A 19 -12.10 23.46 -21.42
N SER A 20 -11.19 24.40 -21.64
CA SER A 20 -9.89 24.25 -22.25
C SER A 20 -8.91 23.57 -21.28
N SER A 21 -7.98 22.81 -21.86
CA SER A 21 -6.85 22.14 -21.23
C SER A 21 -5.88 23.16 -20.60
N THR A 22 -5.68 23.08 -19.28
CA THR A 22 -4.60 23.79 -18.58
C THR A 22 -3.57 22.78 -18.09
N ILE A 23 -2.38 22.86 -18.68
CA ILE A 23 -1.16 22.16 -18.25
C ILE A 23 -0.74 22.78 -16.91
N GLU A 24 -0.71 21.97 -15.85
CA GLU A 24 -0.17 22.40 -14.57
C GLU A 24 1.35 22.47 -14.62
N THR A 25 1.86 23.67 -14.42
CA THR A 25 3.28 24.00 -14.26
C THR A 25 3.78 23.45 -12.92
N PHE A 26 4.71 22.49 -12.98
CA PHE A 26 5.42 21.98 -11.80
C PHE A 26 6.25 23.09 -11.14
N PRO A 27 6.23 23.24 -9.79
CA PRO A 27 7.14 24.14 -9.12
C PRO A 27 8.57 23.59 -9.18
N SER A 28 9.47 24.39 -9.76
CA SER A 28 10.92 24.16 -9.77
C SER A 28 11.45 24.04 -8.33
N VAL A 29 11.86 22.85 -7.94
CA VAL A 29 12.56 22.61 -6.67
C VAL A 29 13.92 23.33 -6.70
N PRO A 30 14.27 24.14 -5.69
CA PRO A 30 15.57 24.81 -5.67
C PRO A 30 16.68 23.78 -5.52
N LEU A 31 17.70 23.82 -6.39
CA LEU A 31 18.96 23.12 -6.18
C LEU A 31 19.61 23.65 -4.89
N ASN A 32 19.59 22.83 -3.84
CA ASN A 32 20.19 23.15 -2.56
C ASN A 32 21.74 23.03 -2.65
N PRO A 33 22.52 24.09 -2.33
CA PRO A 33 23.97 24.00 -2.27
C PRO A 33 24.40 23.43 -0.91
N SER A 34 24.50 22.11 -0.79
CA SER A 34 24.94 21.45 0.46
C SER A 34 25.71 20.14 0.25
N ASP A 35 26.49 20.05 -0.82
CA ASP A 35 27.32 18.86 -1.09
C ASP A 35 28.63 18.87 -0.25
N SER A 36 29.14 20.04 0.13
CA SER A 36 30.42 20.16 0.84
C SER A 36 30.35 19.72 2.31
N SER A 37 29.25 20.02 3.01
CA SER A 37 29.05 19.66 4.41
C SER A 37 28.94 18.14 4.58
N VAL A 38 28.12 17.52 3.73
CA VAL A 38 27.80 16.10 3.74
C VAL A 38 29.01 15.23 3.36
N ARG A 39 29.84 15.67 2.42
CA ARG A 39 31.11 14.99 2.08
C ARG A 39 32.11 15.04 3.24
N LYS A 40 32.18 16.16 3.96
CA LYS A 40 33.11 16.34 5.10
C LYS A 40 32.73 15.45 6.28
N THR A 41 31.45 15.30 6.61
CA THR A 41 30.99 14.38 7.67
C THR A 41 31.24 12.91 7.33
N ARG A 42 31.01 12.49 6.07
CA ARG A 42 31.35 11.12 5.63
C ARG A 42 32.82 10.78 5.74
N LYS A 43 33.69 11.69 5.26
CA LYS A 43 35.15 11.48 5.34
C LYS A 43 35.59 11.33 6.79
N ARG A 44 35.02 12.12 7.71
CA ARG A 44 35.28 12.03 9.15
C ARG A 44 34.81 10.71 9.74
N GLN A 45 33.58 10.26 9.44
CA GLN A 45 33.02 9.02 10.01
C GLN A 45 33.73 7.76 9.49
N ALA A 46 34.05 7.69 8.20
CA ALA A 46 34.78 6.56 7.63
C ALA A 46 36.20 6.44 8.23
N THR A 47 36.86 7.57 8.48
CA THR A 47 38.19 7.62 9.09
C THR A 47 38.12 7.26 10.58
N ALA A 48 37.09 7.72 11.30
CA ALA A 48 36.87 7.39 12.72
C ALA A 48 36.73 5.88 12.96
N ASN A 49 35.96 5.17 12.14
CA ASN A 49 35.81 3.70 12.24
C ASN A 49 37.15 2.97 12.02
N THR A 50 38.09 3.58 11.29
CA THR A 50 39.40 2.96 11.05
C THR A 50 40.37 3.20 12.21
N TRP A 51 40.30 4.37 12.86
CA TRP A 51 41.09 4.66 14.05
C TRP A 51 40.73 3.78 15.25
N ALA A 52 39.49 3.29 15.34
CA ALA A 52 39.06 2.37 16.39
C ALA A 52 39.85 1.04 16.42
N HIS A 53 40.52 0.68 15.32
CA HIS A 53 41.36 -0.52 15.22
C HIS A 53 42.85 -0.20 15.11
N ALA A 54 43.22 1.07 15.28
CA ALA A 54 44.60 1.52 15.29
C ALA A 54 45.03 1.82 16.73
N ARG A 55 46.22 1.38 17.12
CA ARG A 55 46.86 1.72 18.39
C ARG A 55 47.81 2.91 18.24
N GLU A 56 48.19 3.49 19.37
CA GLU A 56 49.30 4.44 19.43
C GLU A 56 50.66 3.73 19.20
N PRO A 57 51.68 4.45 18.69
CA PRO A 57 53.03 3.92 18.55
C PRO A 57 53.61 3.51 19.91
N GLN A 58 54.42 2.47 19.91
CA GLN A 58 55.11 1.95 21.11
C GLN A 58 56.62 2.14 21.01
N ASP A 59 57.26 2.42 22.14
CA ASP A 59 58.72 2.55 22.27
C ASP A 59 59.35 3.50 21.24
N ALA A 60 60.14 2.95 20.31
CA ALA A 60 60.84 3.69 19.26
C ALA A 60 60.06 3.79 17.94
N GLU A 61 58.78 3.38 17.92
CA GLU A 61 57.94 3.48 16.73
C GLU A 61 57.59 4.94 16.40
N PRO A 62 57.79 5.39 15.14
CA PRO A 62 57.47 6.76 14.77
C PRO A 62 55.96 6.98 14.71
N ALA A 63 55.47 8.09 15.27
CA ALA A 63 54.07 8.49 15.15
C ALA A 63 53.69 8.96 13.74
N ARG A 64 54.66 9.51 13.01
CA ARG A 64 54.49 10.04 11.65
C ARG A 64 55.63 9.61 10.75
N CYS A 65 55.33 9.45 9.47
CA CYS A 65 56.33 9.11 8.46
C CYS A 65 57.28 10.30 8.24
N PRO A 66 58.61 10.15 8.40
CA PRO A 66 59.57 11.26 8.29
C PRO A 66 59.57 11.98 6.94
N ARG A 67 59.17 11.29 5.85
CA ARG A 67 59.22 11.83 4.49
C ARG A 67 58.04 12.73 4.14
N LYS A 68 56.86 12.43 4.69
CA LYS A 68 55.59 13.06 4.28
C LYS A 68 54.79 13.66 5.44
N ASP A 69 55.30 13.52 6.67
CA ASP A 69 54.63 13.91 7.91
C ASP A 69 53.19 13.33 8.05
N GLU A 70 52.93 12.18 7.41
CA GLU A 70 51.65 11.47 7.48
C GLU A 70 51.59 10.58 8.72
N LYS A 71 50.45 10.57 9.43
CA LYS A 71 50.23 9.71 10.60
C LYS A 71 50.23 8.23 10.20
N ILE A 72 50.93 7.42 10.99
CA ILE A 72 51.01 5.97 10.77
C ILE A 72 49.88 5.28 11.53
N TYR A 73 49.20 4.35 10.86
CA TYR A 73 48.25 3.42 11.48
C TYR A 73 49.02 2.18 11.95
N TYR A 74 49.05 1.93 13.26
CA TYR A 74 49.54 0.69 13.84
C TYR A 74 48.37 -0.22 14.15
N CYS A 75 48.37 -1.45 13.65
CA CYS A 75 47.27 -2.38 13.93
C CYS A 75 47.29 -2.78 15.41
N MET A 76 46.16 -2.64 16.09
CA MET A 76 46.07 -3.05 17.50
C MET A 76 45.96 -4.58 17.68
N HIS A 77 45.63 -5.29 16.60
CA HIS A 77 45.44 -6.75 16.59
C HIS A 77 46.71 -7.53 16.20
N CYS A 78 47.75 -6.84 15.71
CA CYS A 78 49.05 -7.44 15.37
C CYS A 78 50.11 -7.00 16.38
N ARG A 79 50.49 -7.90 17.30
CA ARG A 79 51.52 -7.64 18.31
C ARG A 79 52.90 -8.16 17.90
N ASP A 80 52.97 -9.30 17.23
CA ASP A 80 54.23 -9.85 16.70
C ASP A 80 53.97 -10.76 15.48
N PRO A 81 54.43 -10.40 14.27
CA PRO A 81 55.05 -9.12 13.92
C PRO A 81 54.02 -7.98 13.95
N THR A 82 54.46 -6.79 14.36
CA THR A 82 53.65 -5.57 14.26
C THR A 82 53.35 -5.23 12.81
N TYR A 83 52.11 -4.85 12.51
CA TYR A 83 51.73 -4.29 11.21
C TYR A 83 51.46 -2.78 11.29
N SER A 84 52.01 -2.03 10.34
CA SER A 84 51.77 -0.59 10.22
C SER A 84 51.76 -0.09 8.77
N THR A 85 51.05 1.01 8.51
CA THR A 85 51.03 1.69 7.21
C THR A 85 50.52 3.12 7.33
N THR A 86 50.90 4.02 6.42
CA THR A 86 50.31 5.38 6.34
C THR A 86 49.05 5.42 5.48
N VAL A 87 48.82 4.40 4.65
CA VAL A 87 47.77 4.43 3.64
C VAL A 87 46.51 3.70 4.15
N LEU A 88 45.43 4.47 4.31
CA LEU A 88 44.16 4.02 4.88
C LEU A 88 43.55 2.80 4.18
N THR A 89 43.59 2.75 2.83
CA THR A 89 43.00 1.65 2.06
C THR A 89 43.73 0.33 2.28
N THR A 90 45.06 0.37 2.39
CA THR A 90 45.89 -0.79 2.74
C THR A 90 45.67 -1.22 4.18
N PHE A 91 45.50 -0.29 5.11
CA PHE A 91 45.17 -0.61 6.50
C PHE A 91 43.81 -1.31 6.61
N ARG A 92 42.76 -0.81 5.92
CA ARG A 92 41.46 -1.48 5.87
C ARG A 92 41.52 -2.86 5.23
N ARG A 93 42.31 -3.02 4.17
CA ARG A 93 42.54 -4.33 3.54
C ARG A 93 43.22 -5.31 4.50
N HIS A 94 44.15 -4.83 5.32
CA HIS A 94 44.78 -5.62 6.37
C HIS A 94 43.79 -6.00 7.48
N LEU A 95 42.90 -5.09 7.89
CA LEU A 95 41.84 -5.43 8.84
C LEU A 95 40.90 -6.50 8.27
N LEU A 96 40.55 -6.41 6.99
CA LEU A 96 39.68 -7.39 6.35
C LEU A 96 40.32 -8.76 6.20
N LYS A 97 41.56 -8.84 5.69
CA LYS A 97 42.17 -10.13 5.32
C LYS A 97 42.64 -10.93 6.56
N PRO A 98 43.66 -10.49 7.31
CA PRO A 98 44.07 -11.16 8.54
C PRO A 98 43.03 -11.24 9.65
N HIS A 99 42.19 -10.21 9.84
CA HIS A 99 41.31 -10.12 11.02
C HIS A 99 39.82 -10.31 10.72
N GLY A 100 39.41 -10.41 9.45
CA GLY A 100 37.99 -10.52 9.09
C GLY A 100 37.18 -9.26 9.40
N ILE A 101 37.82 -8.12 9.72
CA ILE A 101 37.15 -6.89 10.11
C ILE A 101 36.85 -6.07 8.87
N GLU A 102 35.61 -6.11 8.41
CA GLU A 102 35.14 -5.28 7.30
C GLU A 102 34.68 -3.90 7.81
N LEU A 103 35.43 -2.87 7.44
CA LEU A 103 35.05 -1.48 7.72
C LEU A 103 34.24 -0.92 6.55
N SER A 104 32.92 -1.09 6.61
CA SER A 104 32.00 -0.51 5.63
C SER A 104 31.89 1.02 5.82
N ALA A 105 31.97 1.75 4.72
CA ALA A 105 31.55 3.15 4.70
C ALA A 105 30.02 3.18 4.53
N PRO A 106 29.30 4.04 5.25
CA PRO A 106 27.87 4.19 5.04
C PRO A 106 27.61 4.59 3.58
N ASP A 107 26.58 3.98 2.97
CA ASP A 107 26.17 4.27 1.59
C ASP A 107 26.02 5.78 1.35
N HIS A 108 26.21 6.18 0.10
CA HIS A 108 25.90 7.55 -0.30
C HIS A 108 24.40 7.82 -0.03
N PRO A 109 24.01 8.94 0.59
CA PRO A 109 22.65 9.24 1.03
C PRO A 109 21.75 9.36 -0.17
N ILE A 110 22.25 9.79 -1.32
CA ILE A 110 21.48 9.80 -2.56
C ILE A 110 21.17 8.36 -2.99
N LYS A 111 22.13 7.44 -2.91
CA LYS A 111 21.91 6.03 -3.22
C LYS A 111 20.92 5.42 -2.22
N ARG A 112 21.14 5.62 -0.92
CA ARG A 112 20.21 5.18 0.14
C ARG A 112 18.81 5.76 -0.04
N GLN A 113 18.69 7.06 -0.33
CA GLN A 113 17.41 7.71 -0.54
C GLN A 113 16.70 7.17 -1.78
N ARG A 114 17.43 6.98 -2.89
CA ARG A 114 16.91 6.36 -4.11
C ARG A 114 16.38 4.95 -3.82
N ASP A 115 17.17 4.14 -3.11
CA ASP A 115 16.81 2.75 -2.81
C ASP A 115 15.57 2.69 -1.90
N ASN A 116 15.48 3.58 -0.90
CA ASN A 116 14.30 3.74 -0.06
C ASN A 116 13.06 4.14 -0.89
N LEU A 117 13.18 5.15 -1.76
CA LEU A 117 12.05 5.59 -2.60
C LEU A 117 11.53 4.48 -3.52
N ILE A 118 12.42 3.67 -4.06
CA ILE A 118 12.06 2.51 -4.89
C ILE A 118 11.33 1.46 -4.05
N GLN A 119 11.85 1.13 -2.87
CA GLN A 119 11.22 0.18 -1.95
C GLN A 119 9.82 0.65 -1.53
N ASP A 120 9.68 1.92 -1.16
CA ASP A 120 8.39 2.52 -0.77
C ASP A 120 7.38 2.49 -1.92
N ALA A 121 7.82 2.79 -3.15
CA ALA A 121 6.96 2.74 -4.32
C ALA A 121 6.45 1.32 -4.59
N PHE A 122 7.30 0.30 -4.49
CA PHE A 122 6.90 -1.10 -4.65
C PHE A 122 5.99 -1.58 -3.52
N ALA A 123 6.29 -1.23 -2.27
CA ALA A 123 5.44 -1.56 -1.13
C ALA A 123 4.03 -1.00 -1.32
N LYS A 124 3.93 0.30 -1.66
CA LYS A 124 2.65 0.96 -1.91
C LYS A 124 1.90 0.36 -3.10
N ALA A 125 2.59 0.02 -4.18
CA ALA A 125 1.98 -0.65 -5.33
C ALA A 125 1.46 -2.05 -4.96
N GLY A 126 2.21 -2.78 -4.14
CA GLY A 126 1.82 -4.09 -3.59
C GLY A 126 0.53 -4.01 -2.78
N GLU A 127 0.45 -3.07 -1.84
CA GLU A 127 -0.75 -2.85 -1.01
C GLU A 127 -1.98 -2.48 -1.83
N VAL A 128 -1.84 -1.58 -2.80
CA VAL A 128 -2.94 -1.19 -3.70
C VAL A 128 -3.42 -2.37 -4.53
N ASN A 129 -2.50 -3.19 -5.05
CA ASN A 129 -2.86 -4.37 -5.84
C ASN A 129 -3.54 -5.44 -4.98
N ALA A 130 -3.03 -5.71 -3.78
CA ALA A 130 -3.67 -6.63 -2.83
C ALA A 130 -5.09 -6.16 -2.47
N SER A 131 -5.27 -4.87 -2.19
CA SER A 131 -6.57 -4.28 -1.89
C SER A 131 -7.55 -4.40 -3.06
N LYS A 132 -7.10 -4.10 -4.29
CA LYS A 132 -7.90 -4.26 -5.51
C LYS A 132 -8.29 -5.72 -5.75
N GLN A 133 -7.38 -6.65 -5.48
CA GLN A 133 -7.63 -8.07 -5.65
C GLN A 133 -8.67 -8.57 -4.65
N SER A 134 -8.56 -8.17 -3.38
CA SER A 134 -9.55 -8.47 -2.35
C SER A 134 -10.94 -7.93 -2.73
N ALA A 135 -11.02 -6.66 -3.15
CA ALA A 135 -12.29 -6.07 -3.59
C ALA A 135 -12.92 -6.79 -4.80
N ARG A 136 -12.09 -7.25 -5.76
CA ARG A 136 -12.55 -8.05 -6.90
C ARG A 136 -13.09 -9.42 -6.46
N GLN A 137 -12.40 -10.09 -5.56
CA GLN A 137 -12.85 -11.37 -5.00
C GLN A 137 -14.17 -11.22 -4.26
N GLU A 138 -14.29 -10.20 -3.41
CA GLU A 138 -15.52 -9.90 -2.68
C GLU A 138 -16.69 -9.57 -3.62
N ALA A 139 -16.45 -8.80 -4.69
CA ALA A 139 -17.46 -8.53 -5.71
C ALA A 139 -17.90 -9.80 -6.46
N ALA A 140 -16.96 -10.69 -6.79
CA ALA A 140 -17.26 -11.97 -7.41
C ALA A 140 -18.09 -12.88 -6.49
N LEU A 141 -17.76 -12.94 -5.19
CA LEU A 141 -18.52 -13.68 -4.20
C LEU A 141 -19.94 -13.15 -4.05
N ARG A 142 -20.14 -11.83 -4.06
CA ARG A 142 -21.49 -11.23 -4.09
C ARG A 142 -22.27 -11.63 -5.32
N ALA A 143 -21.64 -11.58 -6.50
CA ALA A 143 -22.28 -11.91 -7.77
C ALA A 143 -22.65 -13.40 -7.88
N ALA A 144 -21.89 -14.28 -7.21
CA ALA A 144 -22.17 -15.72 -7.19
C ALA A 144 -23.44 -16.08 -6.39
N VAL A 145 -23.91 -15.20 -5.48
CA VAL A 145 -25.13 -15.45 -4.71
C VAL A 145 -26.35 -15.19 -5.58
N ASN A 146 -27.02 -16.27 -6.00
CA ASN A 146 -28.34 -16.16 -6.61
C ASN A 146 -29.39 -15.84 -5.53
N ARG A 147 -29.60 -14.55 -5.27
CA ARG A 147 -30.48 -14.07 -4.21
C ARG A 147 -31.93 -14.52 -4.38
N LYS A 148 -32.43 -14.62 -5.61
CA LYS A 148 -33.82 -15.05 -5.87
C LYS A 148 -34.01 -16.51 -5.47
N ALA A 149 -33.15 -17.40 -5.98
CA ALA A 149 -33.20 -18.82 -5.67
C ALA A 149 -33.02 -19.10 -4.17
N ALA A 150 -32.13 -18.37 -3.50
CA ALA A 150 -31.91 -18.52 -2.06
C ALA A 150 -33.15 -18.10 -1.23
N LEU A 151 -33.82 -17.00 -1.61
CA LEU A 151 -35.05 -16.58 -0.94
C LEU A 151 -36.21 -17.54 -1.21
N GLU A 152 -36.33 -18.09 -2.43
CA GLU A 152 -37.32 -19.12 -2.76
C GLU A 152 -37.09 -20.40 -1.93
N ALA A 153 -35.84 -20.85 -1.82
CA ALA A 153 -35.49 -21.99 -0.97
C ALA A 153 -35.84 -21.73 0.51
N LEU A 154 -35.60 -20.51 1.02
CA LEU A 154 -35.99 -20.12 2.37
C LEU A 154 -37.52 -20.15 2.54
N ILE A 155 -38.27 -19.62 1.58
CA ILE A 155 -39.74 -19.66 1.59
C ILE A 155 -40.22 -21.12 1.64
N GLN A 156 -39.64 -22.02 0.85
CA GLN A 156 -39.97 -23.45 0.88
C GLN A 156 -39.63 -24.10 2.23
N LEU A 157 -38.50 -23.74 2.86
CA LEU A 157 -38.20 -24.22 4.21
C LEU A 157 -39.29 -23.81 5.21
N VAL A 158 -39.75 -22.56 5.12
CA VAL A 158 -40.80 -22.02 6.00
C VAL A 158 -42.16 -22.67 5.73
N THR A 159 -42.57 -22.79 4.48
CA THR A 159 -43.92 -23.25 4.12
C THR A 159 -44.07 -24.76 4.04
N VAL A 160 -43.05 -25.48 3.56
CA VAL A 160 -43.12 -26.93 3.33
C VAL A 160 -42.54 -27.70 4.52
N ARG A 161 -41.50 -27.17 5.14
CA ARG A 161 -40.81 -27.83 6.28
C ARG A 161 -41.13 -27.19 7.62
N ASN A 162 -42.12 -26.29 7.68
CA ASN A 162 -42.56 -25.58 8.88
C ASN A 162 -41.44 -24.91 9.66
N LEU A 163 -40.42 -24.37 8.96
CA LEU A 163 -39.45 -23.51 9.62
C LEU A 163 -40.17 -22.25 10.13
N SER A 164 -39.87 -21.84 11.36
CA SER A 164 -40.52 -20.68 11.97
C SER A 164 -40.29 -19.40 11.15
N CYS A 165 -41.32 -18.56 11.03
CA CYS A 165 -41.23 -17.24 10.38
C CYS A 165 -40.29 -16.26 11.12
N ASN A 166 -39.94 -16.55 12.39
CA ASN A 166 -38.95 -15.76 13.14
C ASN A 166 -37.50 -16.21 12.88
N CYS A 167 -37.25 -17.17 11.98
CA CYS A 167 -35.89 -17.63 11.70
C CYS A 167 -34.96 -16.52 11.18
N SER A 168 -35.49 -15.41 10.68
CA SER A 168 -34.69 -14.23 10.32
C SER A 168 -33.95 -13.60 11.49
N SER A 169 -34.35 -13.85 12.74
CA SER A 169 -33.65 -13.35 13.92
C SER A 169 -32.69 -14.38 14.52
N TRP A 170 -32.59 -15.59 13.95
CA TRP A 170 -31.76 -16.66 14.51
C TRP A 170 -30.30 -16.47 14.09
N PRO A 171 -29.38 -16.19 15.03
CA PRO A 171 -27.98 -15.98 14.70
C PRO A 171 -27.35 -17.22 14.05
N GLU A 172 -27.84 -18.43 14.35
CA GLU A 172 -27.37 -19.69 13.77
C GLU A 172 -27.65 -19.77 12.25
N LEU A 173 -28.81 -19.27 11.80
CA LEU A 173 -29.14 -19.24 10.37
C LEU A 173 -28.25 -18.25 9.63
N HIS A 174 -28.02 -17.06 10.21
CA HIS A 174 -27.10 -16.08 9.66
C HIS A 174 -25.66 -16.62 9.62
N ALA A 175 -25.20 -17.24 10.70
CA ALA A 175 -23.88 -17.86 10.76
C ALA A 175 -23.69 -18.95 9.70
N LEU A 176 -24.71 -19.80 9.48
CA LEU A 176 -24.69 -20.82 8.42
C LEU A 176 -24.56 -20.21 7.03
N ILE A 177 -25.35 -19.16 6.73
CA ILE A 177 -25.29 -18.46 5.44
C ILE A 177 -23.92 -17.81 5.24
N CYS A 178 -23.40 -17.14 6.27
CA CYS A 178 -22.09 -16.49 6.23
C CYS A 178 -20.92 -17.48 6.16
N ALA A 179 -21.06 -18.68 6.73
CA ALA A 179 -20.06 -19.74 6.61
C ALA A 179 -19.92 -20.25 5.16
N VAL A 180 -21.03 -20.28 4.41
CA VAL A 180 -21.00 -20.64 2.98
C VAL A 180 -20.50 -19.46 2.14
N ASN A 181 -20.98 -18.25 2.42
CA ASN A 181 -20.52 -17.03 1.76
C ASN A 181 -20.69 -15.82 2.67
N TYR A 182 -19.58 -15.29 3.18
CA TYR A 182 -19.59 -14.16 4.12
C TYR A 182 -20.19 -12.88 3.53
N THR A 183 -20.23 -12.75 2.20
CA THR A 183 -20.83 -11.58 1.53
C THR A 183 -22.36 -11.65 1.47
N ALA A 184 -22.97 -12.76 1.86
CA ALA A 184 -24.41 -12.98 1.84
C ALA A 184 -25.13 -12.51 3.13
N GLN A 185 -24.49 -11.69 3.96
CA GLN A 185 -25.05 -11.17 5.21
C GLN A 185 -26.42 -10.48 5.03
N ASP A 186 -26.60 -9.79 3.90
CA ASP A 186 -27.81 -9.01 3.58
C ASP A 186 -28.88 -9.84 2.83
N LEU A 187 -28.70 -11.16 2.75
CA LEU A 187 -29.64 -12.05 2.08
C LEU A 187 -30.98 -12.07 2.82
N ILE A 188 -30.94 -12.25 4.15
CA ILE A 188 -32.12 -12.27 5.03
C ILE A 188 -32.18 -10.96 5.80
N SER A 189 -33.32 -10.26 5.71
CA SER A 189 -33.53 -9.04 6.49
C SER A 189 -33.76 -9.36 7.97
N LEU A 190 -33.11 -8.61 8.86
CA LEU A 190 -33.34 -8.67 10.30
C LEU A 190 -34.70 -8.09 10.73
N SER A 191 -35.44 -7.45 9.81
CA SER A 191 -36.74 -6.86 10.10
C SER A 191 -37.78 -7.93 10.43
N HIS A 192 -38.54 -7.70 11.50
CA HIS A 192 -39.65 -8.55 11.90
C HIS A 192 -40.74 -8.58 10.80
N GLY A 193 -41.22 -9.78 10.47
CA GLY A 193 -42.25 -9.98 9.44
C GLY A 193 -41.76 -9.86 7.99
N SER A 194 -40.45 -9.67 7.75
CA SER A 194 -39.88 -9.69 6.39
C SER A 194 -40.13 -11.05 5.69
N ILE A 195 -39.89 -12.15 6.41
CA ILE A 195 -40.16 -13.51 5.94
C ILE A 195 -41.66 -13.73 5.73
N GLN A 196 -42.50 -13.27 6.66
CA GLN A 196 -43.97 -13.38 6.49
C GLN A 196 -44.44 -12.68 5.21
N LYS A 197 -43.93 -11.47 4.94
CA LYS A 197 -44.23 -10.76 3.69
C LYS A 197 -43.74 -11.51 2.45
N LEU A 198 -42.53 -12.09 2.50
CA LEU A 198 -42.00 -12.90 1.40
C LEU A 198 -42.87 -14.11 1.11
N VAL A 199 -43.29 -14.84 2.16
CA VAL A 199 -44.20 -15.99 2.05
C VAL A 199 -45.55 -15.57 1.47
N SER A 200 -46.17 -14.51 2.01
CA SER A 200 -47.46 -14.00 1.51
C SER A 200 -47.38 -13.58 0.05
N ASN A 201 -46.33 -12.86 -0.34
CA ASN A 201 -46.13 -12.43 -1.73
C ASN A 201 -45.94 -13.64 -2.65
N SER A 202 -45.15 -14.62 -2.24
CA SER A 202 -44.96 -15.86 -2.99
C SER A 202 -46.28 -16.60 -3.16
N TYR A 203 -47.08 -16.73 -2.10
CA TYR A 203 -48.39 -17.37 -2.18
C TYR A 203 -49.33 -16.66 -3.17
N CYS A 204 -49.40 -15.33 -3.15
CA CYS A 204 -50.21 -14.57 -4.11
C CYS A 204 -49.81 -14.85 -5.56
N VAL A 205 -48.50 -14.86 -5.85
CA VAL A 205 -47.99 -15.13 -7.21
C VAL A 205 -48.37 -16.53 -7.70
N HIS A 206 -48.21 -17.55 -6.85
CA HIS A 206 -48.54 -18.93 -7.22
C HIS A 206 -50.05 -19.08 -7.41
N LYS A 207 -50.86 -18.53 -6.51
CA LYS A 207 -52.33 -18.54 -6.60
C LYS A 207 -52.83 -17.86 -7.88
N GLU A 208 -52.25 -16.73 -8.28
CA GLU A 208 -52.57 -16.04 -9.53
C GLU A 208 -52.18 -16.87 -10.77
N GLY A 209 -51.04 -17.56 -10.73
CA GLY A 209 -50.59 -18.46 -11.78
C GLY A 209 -51.56 -19.62 -12.00
N ASP A 210 -51.95 -20.31 -10.92
CA ASP A 210 -52.91 -21.42 -10.95
C ASP A 210 -54.28 -20.96 -11.50
N GLN A 211 -54.74 -19.78 -11.09
CA GLN A 211 -56.00 -19.21 -11.58
C GLN A 211 -55.97 -18.82 -13.06
N ARG A 212 -54.81 -18.47 -13.62
CA ARG A 212 -54.67 -18.17 -15.06
C ARG A 212 -54.61 -19.44 -15.90
N GLN A 213 -53.95 -20.49 -15.41
CA GLN A 213 -53.93 -21.80 -16.07
C GLN A 213 -55.30 -22.48 -16.07
N ALA A 214 -56.07 -22.34 -14.99
CA ALA A 214 -57.42 -22.89 -14.90
C ALA A 214 -58.47 -22.16 -15.78
N ARG A 215 -58.11 -21.04 -16.41
CA ARG A 215 -58.98 -20.25 -17.30
C ARG A 215 -58.68 -20.43 -18.80
N GLN A 216 -57.65 -21.22 -19.14
CA GLN A 216 -57.32 -21.61 -20.51
C GLN A 216 -57.83 -23.03 -20.77
#